data_AF-A0A4Q7YXM9-F1
#
_entry.id   AF-A0A4Q7YXM9-F1
#
_cell.length_a   1.000
_cell.length_b   1.000
_cell.length_c   1.000
_cell.angle_alpha   90.00
_cell.angle_beta   90.00
_cell.angle_gamma   90.00
#
_symmetry.space_group_name_H-M   'P 1'
#
loop_
_entity.id
_entity.type
_entity.pdbx_description
1 polymer ?
#
loop_
_entity_poly.entity_id
_entity_poly.type
_entity_poly.pdbx_seq_one_letter_code
_entity_poly.pdbx_strand_id
1 'polypeptide(L)'
;MPTNDHDLNKPAKHDQHAHTPDDPGYETTDVNVNGIVVFLSGLVGSVFVFFIFCFLMGKVINGALQKSDGPEDKWHQTANENGVKGLTSNPQLQQKQLQQLTSEFPEPRVDLDDGNQQTADLHAREDLMLEHYSSNPGQPGIRIPIERAMQLIAQRGLPVHTSPAGSEVKMAGDVEPQIQAPLTNGFARTGYELDVIEARKQRLDFGKAEEAAHAQLTPVR
;
A
#
# COMPACT_ATOMS: atom_id res chain seq x y z
N MET A 1 -37.76 -59.71 94.25
CA MET A 1 -36.59 -59.78 93.36
C MET A 1 -36.77 -60.97 92.45
N PRO A 2 -37.12 -60.71 91.18
CA PRO A 2 -36.41 -61.32 90.06
C PRO A 2 -36.00 -60.29 88.99
N THR A 3 -34.95 -60.65 88.28
CA THR A 3 -34.22 -59.97 87.19
C THR A 3 -35.03 -59.88 85.90
N ASN A 4 -34.75 -58.86 85.07
CA ASN A 4 -34.82 -58.98 83.62
C ASN A 4 -33.83 -58.01 82.98
N ASP A 5 -32.64 -58.54 82.72
CA ASP A 5 -31.74 -58.07 81.68
C ASP A 5 -32.34 -58.37 80.30
N HIS A 6 -32.06 -57.48 79.33
CA HIS A 6 -32.00 -57.66 77.87
C HIS A 6 -32.74 -56.54 77.12
N ASP A 7 -32.00 -55.53 76.64
CA ASP A 7 -32.08 -55.09 75.23
C ASP A 7 -31.06 -53.99 74.87
N LEU A 8 -29.76 -54.20 75.18
CA LEU A 8 -28.67 -53.32 74.74
C LEU A 8 -28.12 -53.67 73.34
N ASN A 9 -28.98 -54.13 72.43
CA ASN A 9 -28.57 -54.33 71.04
C ASN A 9 -29.75 -54.24 70.06
N LYS A 10 -30.21 -53.02 69.76
CA LYS A 10 -30.95 -52.76 68.52
C LYS A 10 -29.97 -52.25 67.47
N PRO A 11 -29.75 -52.98 66.35
CA PRO A 11 -28.93 -52.46 65.26
C PRO A 11 -29.59 -51.20 64.69
N ALA A 12 -28.81 -50.16 64.46
CA ALA A 12 -29.23 -48.96 63.77
C ALA A 12 -29.78 -49.37 62.38
N LYS A 13 -31.06 -49.06 62.12
CA LYS A 13 -31.59 -49.08 60.76
C LYS A 13 -30.87 -47.96 60.00
N HIS A 14 -29.95 -48.33 59.12
CA HIS A 14 -29.54 -47.44 58.05
C HIS A 14 -30.72 -47.34 57.07
N ASP A 15 -31.41 -46.20 57.08
CA ASP A 15 -32.38 -45.89 56.04
C ASP A 15 -31.63 -45.73 54.71
N GLN A 16 -31.90 -46.65 53.79
CA GLN A 16 -31.49 -46.52 52.40
C GLN A 16 -32.30 -45.37 51.80
N HIS A 17 -31.63 -44.29 51.40
CA HIS A 17 -32.24 -43.20 50.64
C HIS A 17 -32.71 -43.75 49.29
N ALA A 18 -33.97 -44.17 49.23
CA ALA A 18 -34.63 -44.49 47.98
C ALA A 18 -34.89 -43.18 47.23
N HIS A 19 -34.22 -42.98 46.10
CA HIS A 19 -34.53 -41.89 45.18
C HIS A 19 -35.93 -42.09 44.61
N THR A 20 -36.92 -41.40 45.15
CA THR A 20 -38.24 -41.29 44.54
C THR A 20 -38.16 -40.31 43.36
N PRO A 21 -38.74 -40.63 42.18
CA PRO A 21 -38.67 -39.79 40.98
C PRO A 21 -39.27 -38.38 41.15
N ASP A 22 -40.07 -38.17 42.20
CA ASP A 22 -40.79 -36.92 42.46
C ASP A 22 -40.01 -35.92 43.34
N ASP A 23 -38.87 -36.32 43.90
CA ASP A 23 -38.03 -35.44 44.73
C ASP A 23 -36.74 -35.07 43.96
N PRO A 24 -36.63 -33.85 43.42
CA PRO A 24 -35.37 -33.39 42.86
C PRO A 24 -34.29 -33.43 43.95
N GLY A 25 -33.13 -34.02 43.66
CA GLY A 25 -32.02 -34.15 44.61
C GLY A 25 -31.32 -32.83 45.00
N TYR A 26 -32.02 -31.71 44.96
CA TYR A 26 -31.58 -30.38 45.38
C TYR A 26 -32.63 -29.75 46.30
N GLU A 27 -32.17 -28.89 47.21
CA GLU A 27 -33.01 -28.31 48.25
C GLU A 27 -33.90 -27.21 47.66
N THR A 28 -35.22 -27.45 47.58
CA THR A 28 -36.20 -26.48 47.05
C THR A 28 -36.67 -25.45 48.08
N THR A 29 -36.22 -25.57 49.33
CA THR A 29 -36.74 -24.81 50.47
C THR A 29 -36.21 -23.38 50.56
N ASP A 30 -35.01 -23.10 50.03
CA ASP A 30 -34.29 -21.84 50.31
C ASP A 30 -34.44 -20.77 49.21
N VAL A 31 -35.14 -21.05 48.11
CA VAL A 31 -35.24 -20.12 46.97
C VAL A 31 -36.49 -19.23 47.05
N ASN A 32 -36.28 -17.95 47.36
CA ASN A 32 -37.35 -16.95 47.31
C ASN A 32 -37.60 -16.49 45.86
N VAL A 33 -38.54 -17.16 45.18
CA VAL A 33 -38.94 -16.87 43.79
C VAL A 33 -39.36 -15.40 43.62
N ASN A 34 -40.04 -14.82 44.61
CA ASN A 34 -40.45 -13.40 44.54
C ASN A 34 -39.24 -12.45 44.53
N GLY A 35 -38.18 -12.78 45.28
CA GLY A 35 -36.94 -12.01 45.26
C GLY A 35 -36.22 -12.06 43.91
N ILE A 36 -36.20 -13.23 43.28
CA ILE A 36 -35.60 -13.42 41.95
C ILE A 36 -36.38 -12.63 40.88
N VAL A 37 -37.71 -12.65 40.92
CA VAL A 37 -38.55 -11.92 39.96
C VAL A 37 -38.35 -10.40 40.10
N VAL A 38 -38.31 -9.87 41.33
CA VAL A 38 -38.05 -8.44 41.56
C VAL A 38 -36.63 -8.07 41.09
N PHE A 39 -35.63 -8.89 41.39
CA PHE A 39 -34.26 -8.67 40.93
C PHE A 39 -34.15 -8.64 39.39
N LEU A 40 -34.76 -9.60 38.69
CA LEU A 40 -34.75 -9.64 37.22
C LEU A 40 -35.48 -8.44 36.62
N SER A 41 -36.64 -8.06 37.18
CA SER A 41 -37.39 -6.89 36.72
C SER A 41 -36.58 -5.58 36.89
N GLY A 42 -35.85 -5.45 38.00
CA GLY A 42 -34.96 -4.32 38.26
C GLY A 42 -33.77 -4.28 37.32
N LEU A 43 -33.16 -5.43 37.01
CA LEU A 43 -32.05 -5.54 36.07
C LEU A 43 -32.47 -5.15 34.65
N VAL A 44 -33.60 -5.67 34.17
CA VAL A 44 -34.16 -5.32 32.86
C VAL A 44 -34.53 -3.84 32.81
N GLY A 45 -35.16 -3.31 33.86
CA GLY A 45 -35.49 -1.89 33.97
C GLY A 45 -34.25 -1.00 33.91
N SER A 46 -33.18 -1.36 34.63
CA SER A 46 -31.91 -0.63 34.61
C SER A 46 -31.27 -0.58 33.22
N VAL A 47 -31.19 -1.73 32.54
CA VAL A 47 -30.68 -1.82 31.17
C VAL A 47 -31.53 -0.99 30.20
N PHE A 48 -32.85 -1.03 30.35
CA PHE A 48 -33.77 -0.27 29.50
C PHE A 48 -33.59 1.24 29.67
N VAL A 49 -33.49 1.73 30.91
CA VAL A 49 -33.24 3.15 31.20
C VAL A 49 -31.88 3.58 30.64
N PHE A 50 -30.83 2.76 30.83
CA PHE A 50 -29.51 3.03 30.27
C PHE A 50 -29.53 3.10 28.74
N PHE A 51 -30.24 2.19 28.09
CA PHE A 51 -30.38 2.17 26.63
C PHE A 51 -31.09 3.42 26.11
N ILE A 52 -32.18 3.84 26.76
CA ILE A 52 -32.87 5.09 26.41
C ILE A 52 -31.94 6.30 26.59
N PHE A 53 -31.21 6.36 27.71
CA PHE A 53 -30.27 7.44 27.97
C PHE A 53 -29.17 7.53 26.90
N CYS A 54 -28.51 6.41 26.59
CA CYS A 54 -27.51 6.34 25.53
C CYS A 54 -28.09 6.68 24.15
N PHE A 55 -29.30 6.22 23.85
CA PHE A 55 -29.97 6.53 22.59
C PHE A 55 -30.28 8.03 22.45
N LEU A 56 -30.83 8.65 23.49
CA LEU A 56 -31.13 10.08 23.50
C LEU A 56 -29.84 10.91 23.41
N MET A 57 -28.82 10.57 24.20
CA MET A 57 -27.52 11.27 24.18
C MET A 57 -26.84 11.11 22.83
N GLY A 58 -26.83 9.89 22.27
CA GLY A 58 -26.28 9.61 20.95
C GLY A 58 -27.01 10.38 19.84
N LYS A 59 -28.33 10.49 19.92
CA LYS A 59 -29.14 11.28 18.96
C LYS A 59 -28.81 12.77 19.04
N VAL A 60 -28.61 13.32 20.24
CA VAL A 60 -28.25 14.73 20.44
C VAL A 60 -26.84 15.01 19.91
N ILE A 61 -25.86 14.16 20.24
CA ILE A 61 -24.47 14.33 19.78
C ILE A 61 -24.40 14.19 18.25
N ASN A 62 -25.03 13.17 17.67
CA ASN A 62 -25.03 12.97 16.22
C ASN A 62 -25.74 14.13 15.50
N GLY A 63 -26.84 14.64 16.06
CA GLY A 63 -27.52 15.82 15.52
C GLY A 63 -26.69 17.11 15.64
N ALA A 64 -25.91 17.27 16.71
CA ALA A 64 -25.00 18.40 16.88
C ALA A 64 -23.79 18.33 15.93
N LEU A 65 -23.24 17.13 15.74
CA LEU A 65 -22.15 16.87 14.78
C LEU A 65 -22.60 17.15 13.35
N GLN A 66 -23.75 16.61 12.93
CA GLN A 66 -24.32 16.89 11.60
C GLN A 66 -24.57 18.37 11.34
N LYS A 67 -24.85 19.15 12.38
CA LYS A 67 -25.05 20.61 12.24
C LYS A 67 -23.73 21.37 12.10
N SER A 68 -22.64 20.86 12.67
CA SER A 68 -21.29 21.43 12.58
C SER A 68 -20.56 21.01 11.30
N ASP A 69 -20.83 19.80 10.80
CA ASP A 69 -20.16 19.23 9.63
C ASP A 69 -20.61 19.86 8.30
N GLY A 70 -21.71 20.62 8.28
CA GLY A 70 -22.20 21.30 7.08
C GLY A 70 -22.80 20.35 6.03
N PRO A 71 -23.38 20.88 4.94
CA PRO A 71 -23.93 20.05 3.85
C PRO A 71 -22.81 19.21 3.22
N GLU A 72 -23.06 17.93 2.94
CA GLU A 72 -22.09 17.04 2.29
C GLU A 72 -21.56 17.68 1.00
N ASP A 73 -20.30 18.10 1.02
CA ASP A 73 -19.60 18.53 -0.18
C ASP A 73 -19.12 17.30 -0.96
N LYS A 74 -18.67 17.51 -2.20
CA LYS A 74 -18.20 16.42 -3.07
C LYS A 74 -17.00 15.65 -2.49
N TRP A 75 -16.34 16.19 -1.47
CA TRP A 75 -15.20 15.59 -0.78
C TRP A 75 -15.63 14.70 0.40
N HIS A 76 -16.79 14.95 1.00
CA HIS A 76 -17.41 14.10 2.00
C HIS A 76 -18.30 13.00 1.40
N GLN A 77 -18.77 13.19 0.16
CA GLN A 77 -19.59 12.21 -0.55
C GLN A 77 -18.83 10.92 -0.90
N THR A 78 -17.53 11.01 -1.24
CA THR A 78 -16.69 9.83 -1.53
C THR A 78 -16.40 8.96 -0.29
N ALA A 79 -16.52 9.53 0.92
CA ALA A 79 -16.41 8.77 2.16
C ALA A 79 -17.70 7.97 2.47
N ASN A 80 -18.86 8.44 2.00
CA ASN A 80 -20.17 7.81 2.24
C ASN A 80 -20.64 6.90 1.09
N GLU A 81 -20.20 7.14 -0.15
CA GLU A 81 -20.49 6.25 -1.30
C GLU A 81 -19.77 4.88 -1.18
N ASN A 82 -18.70 4.81 -0.38
CA ASN A 82 -18.04 3.57 0.02
C ASN A 82 -18.36 3.19 1.48
N GLY A 83 -19.59 3.49 1.92
CA GLY A 83 -20.11 3.05 3.20
C GLY A 83 -19.96 1.54 3.37
N VAL A 84 -18.94 1.12 4.12
CA VAL A 84 -18.89 -0.09 4.97
C VAL A 84 -19.49 -1.38 4.37
N LYS A 85 -19.44 -1.55 3.05
CA LYS A 85 -19.95 -2.74 2.36
C LYS A 85 -18.78 -3.47 1.73
N GLY A 86 -18.10 -4.21 2.59
CA GLY A 86 -17.04 -5.12 2.20
C GLY A 86 -15.66 -4.59 2.59
N LEU A 87 -15.24 -4.94 3.81
CA LEU A 87 -13.83 -5.11 4.15
C LEU A 87 -13.21 -6.28 3.34
N THR A 88 -13.51 -6.39 2.06
CA THR A 88 -12.85 -7.34 1.17
C THR A 88 -11.68 -6.60 0.56
N SER A 89 -10.53 -6.73 1.21
CA SER A 89 -9.22 -6.45 0.65
C SER A 89 -9.02 -7.34 -0.58
N ASN A 90 -9.54 -6.90 -1.73
CA ASN A 90 -9.09 -7.46 -3.00
C ASN A 90 -7.76 -6.78 -3.32
N PRO A 91 -6.62 -7.49 -3.23
CA PRO A 91 -5.31 -6.91 -3.51
C PRO A 91 -5.23 -6.31 -4.91
N GLN A 92 -6.01 -6.84 -5.87
CA GLN A 92 -6.04 -6.36 -7.25
C GLN A 92 -6.72 -4.99 -7.38
N LEU A 93 -7.71 -4.69 -6.54
CA LEU A 93 -8.43 -3.42 -6.55
C LEU A 93 -7.57 -2.32 -5.89
N GLN A 94 -6.89 -2.66 -4.79
CA GLN A 94 -5.89 -1.81 -4.16
C GLN A 94 -4.71 -1.51 -5.09
N GLN A 95 -4.23 -2.50 -5.84
CA GLN A 95 -3.14 -2.34 -6.80
C GLN A 95 -3.56 -1.46 -8.00
N LYS A 96 -4.78 -1.59 -8.51
CA LYS A 96 -5.30 -0.71 -9.56
C LYS A 96 -5.45 0.73 -9.08
N GLN A 97 -5.92 0.93 -7.85
CA GLN A 97 -6.10 2.26 -7.27
C GLN A 97 -4.74 2.94 -7.03
N LEU A 98 -3.74 2.18 -6.55
CA LEU A 98 -2.35 2.64 -6.45
C LEU A 98 -1.74 2.99 -7.81
N GLN A 99 -2.00 2.20 -8.84
CA GLN A 99 -1.53 2.50 -10.20
C GLN A 99 -2.17 3.78 -10.76
N GLN A 100 -3.46 4.00 -10.53
CA GLN A 100 -4.16 5.23 -10.93
C GLN A 100 -3.58 6.47 -10.23
N LEU A 101 -3.37 6.39 -8.90
CA LEU A 101 -2.72 7.46 -8.15
C LEU A 101 -1.27 7.69 -8.60
N THR A 102 -0.56 6.65 -9.03
CA THR A 102 0.81 6.75 -9.57
C THR A 102 0.84 7.42 -10.94
N SER A 103 -0.18 7.23 -11.78
CA SER A 103 -0.27 7.90 -13.09
C SER A 103 -0.67 9.37 -13.00
N GLU A 104 -1.44 9.75 -11.98
CA GLU A 104 -1.96 11.10 -11.81
C GLU A 104 -0.95 12.03 -11.10
N PHE A 105 -0.10 11.47 -10.24
CA PHE A 105 0.97 12.19 -9.54
C PHE A 105 2.34 11.56 -9.86
N PRO A 106 2.96 11.96 -10.99
CA PRO A 106 4.36 11.65 -11.25
C PRO A 106 5.24 12.53 -10.35
N GLU A 107 5.22 12.25 -9.04
CA GLU A 107 6.16 12.85 -8.10
C GLU A 107 7.52 12.17 -8.20
N PRO A 108 8.63 12.90 -8.05
CA PRO A 108 9.96 12.32 -7.97
C PRO A 108 10.03 11.38 -6.76
N ARG A 109 9.96 10.07 -7.03
CA ARG A 109 10.10 9.04 -6.01
C ARG A 109 11.58 8.77 -5.79
N VAL A 110 11.94 8.51 -4.53
CA VAL A 110 13.23 7.93 -4.21
C VAL A 110 13.19 6.48 -4.71
N ASP A 111 14.17 6.09 -5.52
CA ASP A 111 14.30 4.71 -5.97
C ASP A 111 14.37 3.78 -4.75
N LEU A 112 13.50 2.76 -4.74
CA LEU A 112 13.38 1.79 -3.64
C LEU A 112 14.36 0.62 -3.78
N ASP A 113 15.09 0.57 -4.89
CA ASP A 113 16.04 -0.48 -5.22
C ASP A 113 17.47 0.01 -5.00
N ASP A 114 18.17 -0.64 -4.06
CA ASP A 114 19.58 -0.35 -3.75
C ASP A 114 20.53 -0.70 -4.91
N GLY A 115 20.07 -1.47 -5.90
CA GLY A 115 20.86 -1.98 -7.02
C GLY A 115 21.07 -1.03 -8.19
N ASN A 116 20.54 0.20 -8.15
CA ASN A 116 20.61 1.19 -9.24
C ASN A 116 20.10 0.66 -10.60
N GLN A 117 19.26 -0.39 -10.60
CA GLN A 117 18.74 -1.03 -11.82
C GLN A 117 17.85 -0.07 -12.60
N GLN A 118 17.00 0.66 -11.90
CA GLN A 118 16.04 1.59 -12.51
C GLN A 118 16.77 2.72 -13.24
N THR A 119 17.83 3.26 -12.64
CA THR A 119 18.74 4.22 -13.29
C THR A 119 19.45 3.61 -14.49
N ALA A 120 19.96 2.38 -14.37
CA ALA A 120 20.64 1.69 -15.46
C ALA A 120 19.72 1.45 -16.67
N ASP A 121 18.47 1.05 -16.42
CA ASP A 121 17.46 0.86 -17.45
C ASP A 121 17.06 2.19 -18.11
N LEU A 122 16.94 3.27 -17.32
CA LEU A 122 16.68 4.61 -17.84
C LEU A 122 17.80 5.05 -18.79
N HIS A 123 19.04 4.99 -18.34
CA HIS A 123 20.22 5.34 -19.14
C HIS A 123 20.34 4.46 -20.39
N ALA A 124 20.07 3.16 -20.29
CA ALA A 124 20.08 2.27 -21.46
C ALA A 124 19.03 2.69 -22.50
N ARG A 125 17.87 3.16 -22.07
CA ARG A 125 16.81 3.63 -22.96
C ARG A 125 17.17 4.98 -23.59
N GLU A 126 17.82 5.86 -22.84
CA GLU A 126 18.33 7.14 -23.33
C GLU A 126 19.43 6.94 -24.37
N ASP A 127 20.41 6.08 -24.10
CA ASP A 127 21.49 5.73 -25.04
C ASP A 127 20.94 5.24 -26.38
N LEU A 128 19.93 4.37 -26.35
CA LEU A 128 19.29 3.90 -27.58
C LEU A 128 18.65 5.04 -28.38
N MET A 129 18.09 6.04 -27.72
CA MET A 129 17.53 7.23 -28.39
C MET A 129 18.60 8.20 -28.90
N LEU A 130 19.79 8.21 -28.30
CA LEU A 130 20.92 9.07 -28.66
C LEU A 130 21.74 8.47 -29.81
N GLU A 131 21.92 7.15 -29.84
CA GLU A 131 22.76 6.43 -30.81
C GLU A 131 21.99 6.05 -32.10
N HIS A 132 20.66 5.96 -32.04
CA HIS A 132 19.85 5.45 -33.15
C HIS A 132 18.77 6.43 -33.61
N TYR A 133 18.37 6.28 -34.87
CA TYR A 133 17.24 7.02 -35.42
C TYR A 133 15.94 6.57 -34.76
N SER A 134 15.13 7.54 -34.31
CA SER A 134 13.82 7.26 -33.72
C SER A 134 12.78 8.28 -34.19
N SER A 135 11.51 7.86 -34.23
CA SER A 135 10.37 8.73 -34.54
C SER A 135 9.49 8.86 -33.31
N ASN A 136 9.14 10.10 -32.93
CA ASN A 136 8.23 10.34 -31.81
C ASN A 136 6.78 10.45 -32.34
N PRO A 137 5.83 9.62 -31.86
CA PRO A 137 4.44 9.75 -32.25
C PRO A 137 3.91 11.15 -31.88
N GLY A 138 3.35 11.86 -32.86
CA GLY A 138 2.75 13.19 -32.67
C GLY A 138 3.67 14.39 -32.96
N GLN A 139 4.94 14.19 -33.32
CA GLN A 139 5.83 15.27 -33.75
C GLN A 139 6.29 15.08 -35.20
N PRO A 140 6.19 16.10 -36.07
CA PRO A 140 6.73 16.03 -37.42
C PRO A 140 8.26 16.12 -37.37
N GLY A 141 8.95 14.98 -37.48
CA GLY A 141 10.41 14.93 -37.56
C GLY A 141 11.01 13.57 -37.20
N ILE A 142 12.18 13.28 -37.76
CA ILE A 142 12.99 12.11 -37.39
C ILE A 142 14.08 12.57 -36.43
N ARG A 143 14.21 11.92 -35.27
CA ARG A 143 15.34 12.15 -34.36
C ARG A 143 16.59 11.53 -34.98
N ILE A 144 17.64 12.32 -35.03
CA ILE A 144 18.93 11.92 -35.59
C ILE A 144 19.90 11.53 -34.46
N PRO A 145 20.76 10.51 -34.66
CA PRO A 145 21.81 10.17 -33.72
C PRO A 145 22.71 11.36 -33.41
N ILE A 146 23.26 11.41 -32.20
CA ILE A 146 24.07 12.54 -31.74
C ILE A 146 25.35 12.71 -32.57
N GLU A 147 25.98 11.62 -33.02
CA GLU A 147 27.12 11.67 -33.95
C GLU A 147 26.74 12.36 -35.26
N ARG A 148 25.56 12.04 -35.78
CA ARG A 148 25.07 12.66 -37.01
C ARG A 148 24.70 14.12 -36.81
N ALA A 149 24.10 14.45 -35.67
CA ALA A 149 23.79 15.83 -35.30
C ALA A 149 25.07 16.68 -35.21
N MET A 150 26.10 16.20 -34.52
CA MET A 150 27.40 16.87 -34.43
C MET A 150 28.05 17.05 -35.80
N GLN A 151 27.98 16.02 -36.66
CA GLN A 151 28.52 16.13 -38.01
C GLN A 151 27.78 17.18 -38.85
N LEU A 152 26.44 17.26 -38.73
CA LEU A 152 25.65 18.28 -39.41
C LEU A 152 25.93 19.68 -38.85
N ILE A 153 26.13 19.83 -37.55
CA ILE A 153 26.51 21.10 -36.92
C ILE A 153 27.90 21.54 -37.41
N ALA A 154 28.87 20.62 -37.48
CA ALA A 154 30.20 20.92 -37.98
C ALA A 154 30.17 21.35 -39.46
N GLN A 155 29.30 20.74 -40.27
CA GLN A 155 29.13 21.10 -41.68
C GLN A 155 28.37 22.41 -41.89
N ARG A 156 27.31 22.65 -41.12
CA ARG A 156 26.40 23.80 -41.29
C ARG A 156 26.81 25.02 -40.49
N GLY A 157 27.71 24.84 -39.52
CA GLY A 157 28.02 25.82 -38.49
C GLY A 157 26.95 25.84 -37.39
N LEU A 158 27.35 26.22 -36.18
CA LEU A 158 26.43 26.40 -35.07
C LEU A 158 25.54 27.64 -35.35
N PRO A 159 24.21 27.54 -35.30
CA PRO A 159 23.35 28.69 -35.54
C PRO A 159 23.61 29.75 -34.45
N VAL A 160 24.08 30.93 -34.85
CA VAL A 160 24.22 32.08 -33.95
C VAL A 160 22.83 32.68 -33.76
N HIS A 161 22.20 32.36 -32.64
CA HIS A 161 21.00 33.08 -32.21
C HIS A 161 21.44 34.48 -31.76
N THR A 162 20.95 35.52 -32.45
CA THR A 162 21.09 36.90 -31.95
C THR A 162 20.23 37.02 -30.70
N SER A 163 20.82 36.78 -29.53
CA SER A 163 20.19 37.17 -28.27
C SER A 163 20.04 38.70 -28.31
N PRO A 164 18.83 39.27 -28.14
CA PRO A 164 18.73 40.70 -27.94
C PRO A 164 19.55 41.02 -26.68
N ALA A 165 20.58 41.84 -26.84
CA ALA A 165 21.39 42.36 -25.75
C ALA A 165 20.54 43.31 -24.89
N GLY A 166 19.60 42.75 -24.14
CA GLY A 166 19.07 43.35 -22.94
C GLY A 166 20.11 43.13 -21.86
N SER A 167 20.73 44.21 -21.41
CA SER A 167 21.50 44.23 -20.18
C SER A 167 20.64 43.68 -19.03
N GLU A 168 20.82 42.41 -18.70
CA GLU A 168 20.28 41.83 -17.47
C GLU A 168 20.92 42.57 -16.30
N VAL A 169 20.11 43.35 -15.59
CA VAL A 169 20.47 43.91 -14.31
C VAL A 169 20.62 42.71 -13.37
N LYS A 170 21.86 42.27 -13.17
CA LYS A 170 22.20 41.22 -12.20
C LYS A 170 21.64 41.62 -10.84
N MET A 171 20.67 40.85 -10.35
CA MET A 171 20.07 41.09 -9.05
C MET A 171 21.09 40.70 -7.96
N ALA A 172 20.98 41.27 -6.76
CA ALA A 172 21.81 40.87 -5.64
C ALA A 172 21.56 39.38 -5.32
N GLY A 173 22.50 38.51 -5.72
CA GLY A 173 22.35 37.05 -5.66
C GLY A 173 22.83 36.32 -6.92
N ASP A 174 23.03 37.01 -8.06
CA ASP A 174 23.64 36.44 -9.27
C ASP A 174 25.15 36.27 -9.11
N VAL A 175 25.53 35.28 -8.31
CA VAL A 175 26.89 34.73 -8.28
C VAL A 175 26.96 33.67 -9.36
N GLU A 176 27.85 33.86 -10.35
CA GLU A 176 28.18 32.79 -11.30
C GLU A 176 28.66 31.57 -10.51
N PRO A 177 27.94 30.44 -10.55
CA PRO A 177 28.35 29.26 -9.81
C PRO A 177 29.69 28.81 -10.37
N GLN A 178 30.74 28.92 -9.57
CA GLN A 178 32.04 28.36 -9.89
C GLN A 178 31.91 26.84 -9.85
N ILE A 179 31.81 26.22 -11.03
CA ILE A 179 31.76 24.77 -11.18
C ILE A 179 33.14 24.22 -10.79
N GLN A 180 33.34 23.93 -9.51
CA GLN A 180 34.51 23.21 -9.03
C GLN A 180 34.30 21.72 -9.34
N ALA A 181 35.03 21.21 -10.33
CA ALA A 181 35.13 19.78 -10.60
C ALA A 181 35.76 19.05 -9.39
N PRO A 182 35.52 17.74 -9.16
CA PRO A 182 35.22 16.75 -10.19
C PRO A 182 33.76 16.77 -10.64
N LEU A 183 33.57 16.77 -11.96
CA LEU A 183 32.27 16.59 -12.63
C LEU A 183 31.68 15.18 -12.40
N THR A 184 31.95 14.52 -11.28
CA THR A 184 31.25 13.30 -10.86
C THR A 184 29.89 13.67 -10.27
N ASN A 185 29.19 14.52 -10.99
CA ASN A 185 27.76 14.73 -10.89
C ASN A 185 27.13 13.41 -11.33
N GLY A 186 25.94 13.05 -10.84
CA GLY A 186 25.23 11.78 -11.10
C GLY A 186 24.94 11.41 -12.57
N PHE A 187 25.59 12.07 -13.55
CA PHE A 187 25.65 11.71 -14.96
C PHE A 187 26.78 10.70 -15.28
N ALA A 188 27.73 10.49 -14.38
CA ALA A 188 28.75 9.46 -14.58
C ALA A 188 28.12 8.07 -14.40
N ARG A 189 28.35 7.18 -15.37
CA ARG A 189 27.83 5.81 -15.31
C ARG A 189 28.30 5.12 -14.04
N THR A 190 27.40 4.35 -13.43
CA THR A 190 27.74 3.58 -12.23
C THR A 190 28.55 2.32 -12.59
N GLY A 191 29.27 1.74 -11.63
CA GLY A 191 30.03 0.49 -11.86
C GLY A 191 29.14 -0.65 -12.37
N TYR A 192 27.92 -0.74 -11.84
CA TYR A 192 26.92 -1.71 -12.28
C TYR A 192 26.56 -1.55 -13.77
N GLU A 193 26.37 -0.31 -14.23
CA GLU A 193 26.05 -0.03 -15.63
C GLU A 193 27.20 -0.42 -16.57
N LEU A 194 28.44 -0.14 -16.18
CA LEU A 194 29.62 -0.51 -16.98
C LEU A 194 29.71 -2.02 -17.21
N ASP A 195 29.49 -2.81 -16.15
CA ASP A 195 29.50 -4.27 -16.23
C ASP A 195 28.38 -4.79 -17.16
N VAL A 196 27.17 -4.22 -17.07
CA VAL A 196 26.03 -4.59 -17.92
C VAL A 196 26.29 -4.22 -19.39
N ILE A 197 26.89 -3.05 -19.65
CA ILE A 197 27.25 -2.60 -21.00
C ILE A 197 28.32 -3.50 -21.60
N GLU A 198 29.36 -3.84 -20.83
CA GLU A 198 30.42 -4.73 -21.29
C GLU A 198 29.86 -6.12 -21.60
N ALA A 199 29.07 -6.69 -20.69
CA ALA A 199 28.42 -7.97 -20.91
C ALA A 199 27.52 -7.96 -22.15
N ARG A 200 26.76 -6.87 -22.37
CA ARG A 200 25.93 -6.71 -23.58
C ARG A 200 26.79 -6.66 -24.84
N LYS A 201 27.88 -5.88 -24.84
CA LYS A 201 28.82 -5.79 -25.98
C LYS A 201 29.43 -7.14 -26.31
N GLN A 202 29.93 -7.86 -25.29
CA GLN A 202 30.47 -9.21 -25.46
C GLN A 202 29.42 -10.14 -26.09
N ARG A 203 28.16 -10.15 -25.60
CA ARG A 203 27.09 -10.98 -26.17
C ARG A 203 26.78 -10.64 -27.63
N LEU A 204 26.78 -9.36 -27.99
CA LEU A 204 26.59 -8.92 -29.38
C LEU A 204 27.76 -9.33 -30.27
N ASP A 205 29.00 -9.20 -29.79
CA ASP A 205 30.20 -9.60 -30.51
C ASP A 205 30.24 -11.11 -30.75
N PHE A 206 29.88 -11.91 -29.74
CA PHE A 206 29.73 -13.36 -29.88
C PHE A 206 28.64 -13.73 -30.89
N GLY A 207 27.45 -13.13 -30.79
CA GLY A 207 26.36 -13.38 -31.74
C GLY A 207 26.73 -13.04 -33.18
N LYS A 208 27.43 -11.91 -33.38
CA LYS A 208 27.94 -11.50 -34.69
C LYS A 208 29.00 -12.47 -35.23
N ALA A 209 29.86 -13.00 -34.36
CA ALA A 209 30.84 -14.01 -34.75
C ALA A 209 30.18 -15.34 -35.15
N GLU A 210 29.13 -15.76 -34.43
CA GLU A 210 28.32 -16.94 -34.79
C GLU A 210 27.60 -16.73 -36.13
N GLU A 211 26.93 -15.60 -36.34
CA GLU A 211 26.29 -15.27 -37.61
C GLU A 211 27.29 -15.26 -38.78
N ALA A 212 28.49 -14.71 -38.58
CA ALA A 212 29.55 -14.72 -39.58
C ALA A 212 30.07 -16.14 -39.86
N ALA A 213 30.11 -17.03 -38.86
CA ALA A 213 30.48 -18.43 -39.04
C ALA A 213 29.37 -19.22 -39.76
N HIS A 214 28.10 -18.98 -39.44
CA HIS A 214 26.95 -19.60 -40.10
C HIS A 214 26.78 -19.12 -41.55
N ALA A 215 27.05 -17.85 -41.84
CA ALA A 215 27.05 -17.30 -43.20
C ALA A 215 28.16 -17.91 -44.06
N GLN A 216 29.33 -18.22 -43.49
CA GLN A 216 30.41 -18.89 -44.21
C GLN A 216 30.13 -20.37 -44.49
N LEU A 217 29.30 -21.03 -43.67
CA LEU A 217 28.93 -22.44 -43.81
C LEU A 217 27.74 -22.68 -44.76
N THR A 218 27.07 -21.62 -45.20
CA THR A 218 25.96 -21.70 -46.15
C THR A 218 26.43 -21.20 -47.52
N PRO A 219 27.10 -22.04 -48.35
CA PRO A 219 27.45 -21.64 -49.70
C PRO A 219 26.17 -21.32 -50.47
N VAL A 220 26.11 -20.10 -51.00
CA VAL A 220 25.10 -19.64 -51.95
C VAL A 220 25.05 -20.66 -53.10
N ARG A 221 23.89 -21.31 -53.26
CA ARG A 221 23.63 -22.24 -54.35
C ARG A 221 22.94 -21.53 -55.51
#